data_AF-A0A947BWG0-F1
#
_entry.id   AF-A0A947BWG0-F1
#
_cell.length_a   1.000
_cell.length_b   1.000
_cell.length_c   1.000
_cell.angle_alpha   90.00
_cell.angle_beta   90.00
_cell.angle_gamma   90.00
#
_symmetry.space_group_name_H-M   'P 1'
#
loop_
_entity.id
_entity.type
_entity.pdbx_description
1 polymer ?
#
loop_
_entity_poly.entity_id
_entity_poly.type
_entity_poly.pdbx_seq_one_letter_code
_entity_poly.pdbx_strand_id
1 'polypeptide(L)'
;MPKHPKTVELTSWKGLNNVLPPERTPQDYLKEATDVDIDKSGGIRKRKGYTQKIAGAFHSLWSEGNDCIAVKDGSLVRIRNDYSTVDLGKTIGDERLSYAKYDGAVYYTSPTHKGIIEGD
;
A
#
# COMPACT_ATOMS: atom_id res chain seq x y z
N MET A 1 -8.17 47.62 15.06
CA MET A 1 -8.54 46.41 14.30
C MET A 1 -7.51 45.33 14.58
N PRO A 2 -7.89 44.10 14.95
CA PRO A 2 -6.94 43.00 15.09
C PRO A 2 -6.25 42.77 13.74
N LYS A 3 -4.92 42.75 13.74
CA LYS A 3 -4.13 42.53 12.52
C LYS A 3 -4.29 41.05 12.15
N HIS A 4 -4.98 40.75 11.06
CA HIS A 4 -5.05 39.38 10.56
C HIS A 4 -3.62 38.85 10.34
N PRO A 5 -3.33 37.59 10.74
CA PRO A 5 -2.05 36.99 10.45
C PRO A 5 -1.79 37.06 8.94
N LYS A 6 -0.57 37.43 8.55
CA LYS A 6 -0.19 37.45 7.13
C LYS A 6 -0.32 36.04 6.58
N THR A 7 -1.20 35.85 5.60
CA THR A 7 -1.22 34.62 4.80
C THR A 7 0.11 34.51 4.08
N VAL A 8 0.88 33.46 4.38
CA VAL A 8 2.10 33.13 3.64
C VAL A 8 1.72 32.08 2.61
N GLU A 9 1.82 32.41 1.34
CA GLU A 9 1.79 31.40 0.28
C GLU A 9 3.13 30.67 0.26
N LEU A 10 3.10 29.37 0.54
CA LEU A 10 4.24 28.49 0.34
C LEU A 10 4.20 27.99 -1.10
N THR A 11 4.98 28.62 -1.98
CA THR A 11 5.09 28.26 -3.40
C THR A 11 5.96 27.03 -3.65
N SER A 12 6.79 26.66 -2.68
CA SER A 12 7.62 25.45 -2.70
C SER A 12 7.96 25.01 -1.28
N TRP A 13 8.23 23.72 -1.12
CA TRP A 13 8.60 23.10 0.15
C TRP A 13 9.50 21.89 -0.14
N LYS A 14 10.36 21.51 0.81
CA LYS A 14 11.49 20.59 0.60
C LYS A 14 11.18 19.11 0.87
N GLY A 15 9.96 18.79 1.28
CA GLY A 15 9.58 17.45 1.71
C GLY A 15 8.81 17.43 3.02
N LEU A 16 8.38 16.22 3.42
CA LEU A 16 7.94 15.93 4.79
C LEU A 16 9.18 15.74 5.66
N ASN A 17 9.28 16.50 6.75
CA ASN A 17 10.32 16.31 7.76
C ASN A 17 9.68 15.74 9.03
N ASN A 18 9.91 14.46 9.28
CA ASN A 18 9.46 13.75 10.48
C ASN A 18 10.60 13.49 11.49
N VAL A 19 11.76 14.13 11.31
CA VAL A 19 12.95 13.94 12.15
C VAL A 19 13.00 14.99 13.26
N LEU A 20 12.66 16.24 12.95
CA LEU A 20 12.62 17.33 13.91
C LEU A 20 11.23 17.45 14.53
N PRO A 21 11.13 17.85 15.82
CA PRO A 21 9.83 18.18 16.40
C PRO A 21 9.22 19.39 15.66
N PRO A 22 7.88 19.54 15.66
CA PRO A 22 7.19 20.54 14.86
C PRO A 22 7.65 21.98 15.11
N GLU A 23 8.10 22.31 16.33
CA GLU A 23 8.57 23.64 16.71
C GLU A 23 9.95 23.97 16.13
N ARG A 24 10.74 22.93 15.80
CA ARG A 24 12.10 23.05 15.24
C ARG A 24 12.14 22.76 13.75
N THR A 25 11.01 22.39 13.14
CA THR A 25 10.92 22.14 11.70
C THR A 25 10.86 23.47 10.95
N PRO A 26 11.83 23.74 10.05
CA PRO A 26 11.85 24.97 9.27
C PRO A 26 10.58 25.15 8.42
N GLN A 27 10.22 26.40 8.13
CA GLN A 27 8.96 26.76 7.47
C GLN A 27 8.82 26.18 6.04
N ASP A 28 9.94 25.83 5.40
CA ASP A 28 10.01 25.23 4.07
C ASP A 28 9.80 23.71 4.06
N TYR A 29 9.52 23.07 5.20
CA TYR A 29 9.17 21.65 5.28
C TYR A 29 7.72 21.41 5.72
N LEU A 30 7.11 20.35 5.20
CA LEU A 30 5.86 19.84 5.73
C LEU A 30 6.11 19.19 7.10
N LYS A 31 5.26 19.54 8.06
CA LYS A 31 5.25 18.96 9.42
C LYS A 31 4.33 17.75 9.52
N GLU A 32 3.19 17.83 8.85
CA GLU A 32 2.15 16.79 8.82
C GLU A 32 1.43 16.85 7.47
N ALA A 33 1.02 15.68 6.98
CA ALA A 33 0.29 15.52 5.72
C ALA A 33 -0.64 14.31 5.84
N THR A 34 -1.95 14.55 5.83
CA THR A 34 -2.99 13.51 5.97
C THR A 34 -3.79 13.42 4.68
N ASP A 35 -3.93 12.21 4.14
CA ASP A 35 -4.68 11.91 2.91
C ASP A 35 -4.33 12.80 1.70
N VAL A 36 -3.04 13.06 1.50
CA VAL A 36 -2.52 13.78 0.34
C VAL A 36 -1.56 12.91 -0.49
N ASP A 37 -1.53 13.20 -1.79
CA ASP A 37 -0.49 12.76 -2.69
C ASP A 37 0.45 13.93 -2.97
N ILE A 38 1.75 13.65 -2.94
CA ILE A 38 2.82 14.58 -3.31
C ILE A 38 3.40 14.06 -4.62
N ASP A 39 3.33 14.87 -5.68
CA ASP A 39 3.91 14.51 -6.96
C ASP A 39 5.40 14.89 -7.06
N LYS A 40 6.04 14.50 -8.16
CA LYS A 40 7.47 14.78 -8.41
C LYS A 40 7.79 16.27 -8.55
N SER A 41 6.81 17.13 -8.80
CA SER A 41 6.99 18.58 -8.86
C SER A 41 6.88 19.26 -7.49
N GLY A 42 6.52 18.51 -6.44
CA GLY A 42 6.18 19.07 -5.13
C GLY A 42 4.73 19.57 -5.04
N GLY A 43 3.90 19.26 -6.05
CA GLY A 43 2.48 19.56 -6.04
C GLY A 43 1.76 18.70 -5.00
N ILE A 44 0.90 19.33 -4.19
CA ILE A 44 0.05 18.65 -3.21
C ILE A 44 -1.37 18.55 -3.78
N ARG A 45 -1.94 17.35 -3.73
CA ARG A 45 -3.36 17.14 -4.00
C ARG A 45 -3.97 16.21 -2.95
N LYS A 46 -5.29 16.26 -2.80
CA LYS A 46 -6.01 15.24 -2.01
C LYS A 46 -5.83 13.86 -2.65
N ARG A 47 -5.57 12.85 -1.83
CA ARG A 47 -5.52 11.46 -2.27
C ARG A 47 -6.86 11.10 -2.90
N LYS A 48 -6.82 10.31 -3.97
CA LYS A 48 -8.04 9.80 -4.59
C LYS A 48 -8.81 8.97 -3.56
N GLY A 49 -10.12 9.22 -3.46
CA GLY A 49 -11.00 8.35 -2.68
C GLY A 49 -10.96 6.92 -3.21
N TYR A 50 -11.25 5.97 -2.34
CA TYR A 50 -11.34 4.56 -2.67
C TYR A 50 -12.71 4.01 -2.27
N THR A 51 -13.13 2.94 -2.93
CA THR A 51 -14.33 2.18 -2.58
C THR A 51 -13.91 0.77 -2.25
N GLN A 52 -14.35 0.27 -1.09
CA GLN A 52 -14.08 -1.10 -0.70
C GLN A 52 -14.72 -2.06 -1.71
N LYS A 53 -13.93 -2.97 -2.28
CA LYS A 53 -14.40 -4.01 -3.21
C LYS A 53 -14.54 -5.37 -2.53
N ILE A 54 -13.59 -5.69 -1.65
CA ILE A 54 -13.56 -6.94 -0.90
C ILE A 54 -13.25 -6.59 0.55
N ALA A 55 -13.97 -7.22 1.48
CA ALA A 55 -13.69 -7.16 2.92
C ALA A 55 -12.83 -8.35 3.36
N GLY A 56 -12.11 -8.20 4.47
CA GLY A 56 -11.32 -9.25 5.10
C GLY A 56 -9.95 -8.78 5.55
N ALA A 57 -9.26 -9.61 6.32
CA ALA A 57 -7.86 -9.40 6.68
C ALA A 57 -6.98 -9.91 5.53
N PHE A 58 -6.30 -9.00 4.84
CA PHE A 58 -5.40 -9.33 3.74
C PHE A 58 -3.94 -9.10 4.13
N HIS A 59 -3.07 -10.00 3.67
CA HIS A 59 -1.63 -9.76 3.66
C HIS A 59 -0.94 -10.56 2.55
N SER A 60 0.36 -10.32 2.40
CA SER A 60 1.18 -10.99 1.39
C SER A 60 0.55 -10.89 -0.01
N LEU A 61 0.07 -9.70 -0.39
CA LEU A 61 -0.47 -9.45 -1.71
C LEU A 61 0.68 -9.41 -2.73
N TRP A 62 0.53 -10.13 -3.81
CA TRP A 62 1.47 -10.16 -4.92
C TRP A 62 0.71 -10.28 -6.24
N SER A 63 1.21 -9.62 -7.28
CA SER A 63 0.61 -9.70 -8.61
C SER A 63 1.64 -9.59 -9.72
N GLU A 64 1.49 -10.41 -10.75
CA GLU A 64 2.27 -10.33 -11.99
C GLU A 64 1.44 -10.80 -13.18
N GLY A 65 1.21 -9.91 -14.15
CA GLY A 65 0.33 -10.19 -15.29
C GLY A 65 -1.11 -10.40 -14.84
N ASN A 66 -1.66 -11.59 -15.14
CA ASN A 66 -3.04 -11.97 -14.77
C ASN A 66 -3.13 -12.66 -13.40
N ASP A 67 -2.00 -12.96 -12.75
CA ASP A 67 -2.00 -13.58 -11.43
C ASP A 67 -2.04 -12.49 -10.37
N CYS A 68 -3.01 -12.58 -9.47
CA CYS A 68 -3.08 -11.78 -8.25
C CYS A 68 -3.37 -12.73 -7.09
N ILE A 69 -2.45 -12.83 -6.15
CA ILE A 69 -2.47 -13.81 -5.06
C ILE A 69 -2.29 -13.07 -3.75
N ALA A 70 -3.03 -13.50 -2.73
CA ALA A 70 -2.92 -12.96 -1.38
C ALA A 70 -3.25 -14.03 -0.35
N VAL A 71 -2.94 -13.75 0.91
CA VAL A 71 -3.58 -14.43 2.03
C VAL A 71 -4.75 -13.59 2.50
N LYS A 72 -5.93 -14.19 2.54
CA LYS A 72 -7.19 -13.58 3.00
C LYS A 72 -7.75 -14.40 4.16
N ASP A 73 -7.92 -13.77 5.31
CA ASP A 73 -8.47 -14.40 6.53
C ASP A 73 -7.74 -15.70 6.89
N GLY A 74 -6.42 -15.75 6.66
CA GLY A 74 -5.56 -16.90 6.91
C GLY A 74 -5.52 -17.95 5.79
N SER A 75 -6.31 -17.82 4.72
CA SER A 75 -6.27 -18.72 3.55
C SER A 75 -5.53 -18.11 2.36
N LEU A 76 -4.74 -18.91 1.65
CA LEU A 76 -4.13 -18.53 0.39
C LEU A 76 -5.20 -18.49 -0.71
N VAL A 77 -5.36 -17.35 -1.37
CA VAL A 77 -6.39 -17.12 -2.38
C VAL A 77 -5.82 -16.49 -3.65
N ARG A 78 -6.45 -16.79 -4.79
CA ARG A 78 -6.30 -16.07 -6.05
C ARG A 78 -7.42 -15.04 -6.17
N ILE A 79 -7.08 -13.78 -6.43
CA ILE A 79 -8.02 -12.66 -6.62
C ILE A 79 -8.21 -12.45 -8.12
N ARG A 80 -9.46 -12.52 -8.60
CA ARG A 80 -9.81 -12.30 -10.01
C ARG A 80 -10.03 -10.80 -10.31
N ASN A 81 -10.09 -10.47 -11.60
CA ASN A 81 -10.30 -9.09 -12.07
C ASN A 81 -11.64 -8.48 -11.62
N ASP A 82 -12.64 -9.31 -11.33
CA ASP A 82 -13.93 -8.90 -10.79
C ASP A 82 -13.95 -8.81 -9.25
N TYR A 83 -12.78 -8.96 -8.62
CA TYR A 83 -12.58 -9.01 -7.17
C TYR A 83 -13.17 -10.25 -6.47
N SER A 84 -13.65 -11.25 -7.20
CA SER A 84 -13.95 -12.55 -6.60
C SER A 84 -12.67 -13.27 -6.20
N THR A 85 -12.74 -14.09 -5.15
CA THR A 85 -11.58 -14.84 -4.63
C THR A 85 -11.80 -16.34 -4.79
N VAL A 86 -10.77 -17.05 -5.23
CA VAL A 86 -10.72 -18.51 -5.30
C VAL A 86 -9.75 -19.00 -4.23
N ASP A 87 -10.21 -19.87 -3.32
CA ASP A 87 -9.34 -20.51 -2.34
C ASP A 87 -8.42 -21.53 -3.01
N LEU A 88 -7.13 -21.46 -2.71
CA LEU A 88 -6.09 -22.36 -3.24
C LEU A 88 -5.84 -23.58 -2.33
N GLY A 89 -6.69 -23.80 -1.33
CA GLY A 89 -6.70 -24.98 -0.46
C GLY A 89 -5.58 -25.01 0.56
N LYS A 90 -4.98 -23.85 0.89
CA LYS A 90 -3.87 -23.74 1.84
C LYS A 90 -4.17 -22.71 2.93
N THR A 91 -4.20 -23.17 4.18
CA THR A 91 -4.23 -22.31 5.35
C THR A 91 -2.81 -21.88 5.69
N ILE A 92 -2.57 -20.57 5.70
CA ILE A 92 -1.28 -19.93 6.01
C ILE A 92 -1.30 -19.29 7.41
N GLY A 93 -2.48 -18.89 7.90
CA GLY A 93 -2.62 -18.10 9.13
C GLY A 93 -2.00 -16.71 8.95
N ASP A 94 -1.31 -16.21 9.97
CA ASP A 94 -0.72 -14.85 9.96
C ASP A 94 0.70 -14.79 9.36
N GLU A 95 1.24 -15.92 8.88
CA GLU A 95 2.60 -16.01 8.38
C GLU A 95 2.78 -15.23 7.06
N ARG A 96 3.85 -14.43 6.97
CA ARG A 96 4.16 -13.66 5.75
C ARG A 96 4.75 -14.55 4.68
N LEU A 97 4.23 -14.42 3.46
CA LEU A 97 4.71 -15.14 2.29
C LEU A 97 5.52 -14.22 1.39
N SER A 98 6.55 -14.78 0.77
CA SER A 98 7.24 -14.21 -0.40
C SER A 98 6.88 -15.02 -1.63
N TYR A 99 6.79 -14.36 -2.79
CA TYR A 99 6.42 -15.00 -4.06
C TYR A 99 7.47 -14.74 -5.14
N ALA A 100 7.58 -15.65 -6.09
CA ALA A 100 8.34 -15.47 -7.32
C ALA A 100 7.65 -16.24 -8.46
N LYS A 101 7.54 -15.61 -9.63
CA LYS A 101 7.06 -16.28 -10.84
C LYS A 101 8.25 -16.81 -11.64
N TYR A 102 8.17 -18.07 -12.05
CA TYR A 102 9.16 -18.68 -12.94
C TYR A 102 8.45 -19.69 -13.84
N ASP A 103 8.72 -19.61 -15.15
CA ASP A 103 8.16 -20.50 -16.16
C ASP A 103 6.63 -20.69 -16.08
N GLY A 104 5.91 -19.59 -15.84
CA GLY A 104 4.44 -19.59 -15.76
C GLY A 104 3.87 -20.03 -14.40
N ALA A 105 4.68 -20.60 -13.51
CA ALA A 105 4.25 -21.00 -12.17
C ALA A 105 4.62 -19.96 -11.11
N VAL A 106 3.79 -19.80 -10.08
CA VAL A 106 4.06 -18.91 -8.96
C VAL A 106 4.50 -19.73 -7.75
N TYR A 107 5.74 -19.54 -7.35
CA TYR A 107 6.31 -20.15 -6.16
C TYR A 107 6.03 -19.24 -4.97
N TYR A 108 5.70 -19.82 -3.82
CA TYR A 108 5.60 -19.09 -2.57
C TYR A 108 6.39 -19.78 -1.46
N THR A 109 6.91 -18.98 -0.53
CA THR A 109 7.65 -19.49 0.62
C THR A 109 7.50 -18.61 1.85
N SER A 110 7.62 -19.24 3.00
CA SER A 110 7.77 -18.67 4.33
C SER A 110 8.55 -19.66 5.20
N PRO A 111 8.86 -19.35 6.48
CA PRO A 111 9.49 -20.31 7.38
C PRO A 111 8.87 -21.71 7.44
N THR A 112 7.54 -21.83 7.43
CA THR A 112 6.84 -23.13 7.57
C THR A 112 6.02 -23.56 6.36
N HIS A 113 5.73 -22.65 5.42
CA HIS A 113 4.94 -22.94 4.23
C HIS A 113 5.78 -22.74 2.95
N LYS A 114 5.63 -23.66 1.99
CA LYS A 114 6.18 -23.50 0.64
C LYS A 114 5.32 -24.26 -0.35
N GLY A 115 5.29 -23.80 -1.58
CA GLY A 115 4.55 -24.48 -2.63
C GLY A 115 4.60 -23.76 -3.96
N ILE A 116 3.82 -24.31 -4.87
CA ILE A 116 3.67 -23.84 -6.25
C ILE A 116 2.18 -23.64 -6.47
N ILE A 117 1.85 -22.52 -7.11
CA ILE A 117 0.52 -22.19 -7.59
C ILE A 117 0.63 -22.23 -9.10
N GLU A 118 -0.10 -23.15 -9.72
CA GLU A 118 -0.21 -23.25 -11.17
C GLU A 118 -1.16 -22.15 -11.70
N GLY A 119 -1.04 -21.83 -12.99
CA GLY A 119 -1.92 -20.88 -13.66
C GLY A 119 -3.39 -21.31 -13.62
N ASP A 120 -4.30 -20.33 -13.69
CA ASP A 120 -5.73 -20.58 -13.97
C ASP A 120 -5.91 -20.90 -15.47
#